data_AF-A0A924HC69-F1
#
_entry.id   AF-A0A924HC69-F1
#
_cell.length_a   1.000
_cell.length_b   1.000
_cell.length_c   1.000
_cell.angle_alpha   90.00
_cell.angle_beta   90.00
_cell.angle_gamma   90.00
#
_symmetry.space_group_name_H-M   'P 1'
#
loop_
_entity.id
_entity.type
_entity.pdbx_description
1 polymer ?
#
loop_
_entity_poly.entity_id
_entity_poly.type
_entity_poly.pdbx_seq_one_letter_code
_entity_poly.pdbx_strand_id
1 'polypeptide(L)' 'MSALTVRNLPDETHRALKLRAAQHGRSTEAEIRHILENAVRPQAPMGSALAAIGRSLGGVELDFRRDASPVAPASFDS' A
#
# COMPACT_ATOMS: atom_id res chain seq x y z
N MET A 1 19.96 7.40 -1.16
CA MET A 1 19.15 7.71 -2.36
C MET A 1 19.04 6.44 -3.18
N SER A 2 17.83 5.97 -3.43
CA SER A 2 17.58 4.88 -4.38
C SER A 2 17.36 5.48 -5.77
N ALA A 3 18.06 4.95 -6.77
CA ALA A 3 17.87 5.34 -8.17
C ALA A 3 17.14 4.23 -8.93
N LEU A 4 16.23 4.61 -9.83
CA LEU A 4 15.50 3.70 -10.70
C LEU A 4 15.60 4.19 -12.14
N THR A 5 15.96 3.30 -13.05
CA THR A 5 16.08 3.59 -14.48
C THR A 5 15.07 2.75 -15.25
N VAL A 6 14.15 3.41 -15.96
CA VAL A 6 13.22 2.75 -16.88
C VAL A 6 13.79 2.84 -18.29
N ARG A 7 14.12 1.70 -18.91
CA ARG A 7 14.64 1.64 -20.28
C ARG A 7 13.48 1.43 -21.25
N ASN A 8 13.64 1.90 -22.49
CA ASN A 8 12.67 1.75 -23.58
C ASN A 8 11.26 2.28 -23.23
N LEU A 9 11.17 3.38 -22.48
CA LEU A 9 9.90 4.04 -22.22
C LEU A 9 9.36 4.62 -23.54
N PRO A 10 8.12 4.32 -23.94
CA PRO A 10 7.53 4.91 -25.14
C PRO A 10 7.58 6.44 -25.09
N ASP A 11 7.92 7.07 -26.22
CA ASP A 11 8.08 8.53 -26.30
C ASP A 11 6.81 9.28 -25.92
N GLU A 12 5.66 8.74 -26.29
CA GLU A 12 4.34 9.26 -25.92
C GLU A 12 4.14 9.28 -24.40
N THR A 13 4.57 8.22 -23.70
CA THR A 13 4.50 8.13 -22.23
C THR A 13 5.42 9.16 -21.59
N HIS A 14 6.64 9.33 -22.11
CA HIS A 14 7.57 10.33 -21.61
C HIS A 14 7.02 11.76 -21.79
N ARG A 15 6.39 12.06 -22.94
CA ARG A 15 5.73 13.35 -23.19
C ARG A 15 4.56 13.58 -22.26
N ALA A 16 3.70 12.57 -22.05
CA ALA A 16 2.57 12.65 -21.14
C ALA A 16 3.03 12.93 -19.69
N LEU A 17 4.11 12.28 -19.24
CA LEU A 17 4.71 12.53 -17.92
C LEU A 17 5.21 13.97 -17.78
N LYS A 18 5.91 14.50 -18.79
CA LYS A 18 6.37 15.90 -18.79
C LYS A 18 5.20 16.88 -18.72
N LEU A 19 4.15 16.64 -19.52
CA LEU A 19 2.98 17.51 -19.56
C LEU A 19 2.23 17.52 -18.21
N ARG A 20 2.03 16.33 -17.62
CA ARG A 20 1.42 16.17 -16.30
C ARG A 20 2.25 16.82 -15.19
N ALA A 21 3.57 16.69 -15.24
CA ALA A 21 4.46 17.35 -14.28
C ALA A 21 4.35 18.89 -14.36
N ALA A 22 4.32 19.44 -15.57
CA ALA A 22 4.11 20.87 -15.79
C ALA A 22 2.76 21.35 -15.26
N GLN A 23 1.69 20.59 -15.49
CA GLN A 23 0.34 20.89 -14.96
C GLN A 23 0.31 20.91 -13.42
N HIS A 24 1.08 20.04 -12.76
CA HIS A 24 1.18 20.00 -11.30
C HIS A 24 2.26 20.93 -10.71
N GLY A 25 2.97 21.71 -11.54
CA GLY A 25 4.04 22.60 -11.09
C GLY A 25 5.23 21.87 -10.46
N ARG A 26 5.54 20.64 -10.91
CA ARG A 26 6.62 19.79 -10.39
C ARG A 26 7.61 19.42 -11.51
N SER A 27 8.82 19.00 -11.13
CA SER A 27 9.73 18.37 -12.09
C SER A 27 9.18 17.01 -12.53
N THR A 28 9.59 16.55 -13.72
CA THR A 28 9.18 15.22 -14.22
C THR A 28 9.56 14.10 -13.25
N GLU A 29 10.75 14.18 -12.65
CA GLU A 29 11.19 13.20 -11.64
C GLU A 29 10.29 13.22 -10.40
N ALA A 30 9.93 14.41 -9.90
CA ALA A 30 9.05 14.55 -8.74
C ALA A 30 7.64 14.01 -9.04
N GLU A 31 7.13 14.21 -10.26
CA GLU A 31 5.84 13.64 -10.67
C GLU A 31 5.91 12.11 -10.78
N ILE A 32 6.98 11.55 -11.38
CA ILE A 32 7.18 10.10 -11.47
C ILE A 32 7.22 9.49 -10.06
N ARG A 33 7.98 10.09 -9.14
CA ARG A 33 8.06 9.64 -7.75
C ARG A 33 6.69 9.65 -7.08
N HIS A 34 5.94 10.74 -7.25
CA HIS A 34 4.60 10.87 -6.69
C HIS A 34 3.62 9.83 -7.26
N ILE A 35 3.69 9.51 -8.55
CA ILE A 35 2.87 8.45 -9.16
C ILE A 35 3.22 7.10 -8.52
N LEU A 36 4.50 6.76 -8.43
CA LEU A 36 4.95 5.49 -7.86
C LEU A 36 4.54 5.36 -6.39
N GLU A 37 4.76 6.40 -5.57
CA GLU A 37 4.36 6.41 -4.16
C GLU A 37 2.87 6.16 -3.98
N ASN A 38 2.02 6.81 -4.78
CA ASN A 38 0.57 6.62 -4.69
C ASN A 38 0.13 5.25 -5.24
N ALA A 39 0.77 4.76 -6.29
CA ALA A 39 0.45 3.47 -6.89
C ALA A 39 0.78 2.29 -5.96
N VAL A 40 1.83 2.41 -5.14
CA VAL A 40 2.26 1.36 -4.21
C VAL A 40 1.80 1.60 -2.78
N ARG A 41 1.14 2.73 -2.48
CA ARG A 41 0.64 3.01 -1.13
C ARG A 41 -0.45 1.98 -0.77
N PRO A 42 -0.28 1.21 0.33
CA PRO A 42 -1.34 0.32 0.77
C PRO A 42 -2.59 1.14 1.12
N GLN A 43 -3.77 0.71 0.62
CA GLN A 43 -5.04 1.42 0.79
C GLN A 43 -5.41 1.68 2.25
N ALA A 44 -4.92 0.84 3.16
CA ALA A 44 -4.84 1.14 4.58
C ALA A 44 -3.69 0.32 5.17
N PRO A 45 -2.76 0.92 5.94
CA PRO A 45 -1.95 0.12 6.85
C PRO A 45 -2.92 -0.56 7.81
N MET A 46 -3.12 -1.87 7.67
CA MET A 46 -4.13 -2.63 8.42
C MET A 46 -4.04 -2.34 9.94
N GLY A 47 -2.82 -2.19 10.46
CA GLY A 47 -2.59 -1.80 11.85
C GLY A 47 -3.11 -0.39 12.22
N SER A 48 -3.01 0.59 11.31
CA SER A 48 -3.54 1.93 11.55
C SER A 48 -5.07 1.98 11.49
N ALA A 49 -5.68 1.19 10.60
CA ALA A 49 -7.13 1.02 10.55
C ALA A 49 -7.66 0.33 11.81
N LEU A 50 -7.03 -0.77 12.23
CA LEU A 50 -7.34 -1.45 13.49
C LEU A 50 -7.16 -0.54 14.71
N ALA A 51 -6.08 0.23 14.77
CA ALA A 51 -5.84 1.18 15.84
C ALA A 51 -6.88 2.32 15.88
N ALA A 52 -7.37 2.78 14.72
CA ALA A 52 -8.44 3.77 14.64
C ALA A 52 -9.76 3.22 15.18
N ILE A 53 -10.11 1.96 14.84
CA ILE A 53 -11.27 1.26 15.39
C ILE A 53 -11.14 1.15 16.91
N GLY A 54 -10.00 0.65 17.41
CA GLY A 54 -9.73 0.55 18.85
C GLY A 54 -9.92 1.88 19.59
N ARG A 55 -9.38 3.00 19.05
CA ARG A 55 -9.57 4.33 19.63
C ARG A 55 -11.02 4.80 19.63
N SER A 56 -11.77 4.56 18.55
CA SER A 56 -13.20 4.94 18.49
C SER A 56 -14.06 4.21 19.53
N LEU A 57 -13.60 3.03 19.98
CA LEU A 57 -14.26 2.24 21.03
C LEU A 57 -13.75 2.60 22.44
N GLY A 58 -12.88 3.60 22.59
CA GLY A 58 -12.30 4.00 23.88
C GLY A 58 -11.07 3.18 24.31
N GLY A 59 -10.49 2.41 23.40
CA GLY A 59 -9.49 1.39 23.69
C GLY A 59 -10.17 0.04 23.99
N VAL A 60 -9.57 -1.04 23.50
CA VAL A 60 -10.08 -2.40 23.73
C VAL A 60 -8.95 -3.25 24.28
N GLU A 61 -9.16 -3.83 25.46
CA GLU A 61 -8.31 -4.91 25.97
C GLU A 61 -8.96 -6.25 25.66
N LEU A 62 -8.21 -7.14 25.02
CA LEU A 62 -8.68 -8.44 24.56
C LEU A 62 -8.13 -9.51 25.50
N ASP A 63 -8.94 -9.94 26.45
CA ASP A 63 -8.60 -11.07 27.33
C ASP A 63 -9.10 -12.39 26.73
N PHE A 64 -8.53 -12.79 25.61
CA PHE A 64 -8.81 -14.09 25.00
C PHE A 64 -7.58 -14.97 25.09
N ARG A 65 -7.73 -16.14 25.73
CA ARG A 65 -6.69 -17.16 25.73
C ARG A 65 -6.72 -17.89 24.40
N ARG A 66 -5.58 -17.92 23.72
CA ARG A 66 -5.41 -18.77 22.54
C ARG A 66 -5.63 -20.23 22.94
N ASP A 67 -6.55 -20.91 22.26
CA ASP A 67 -6.64 -22.36 22.39
C ASP A 67 -5.35 -23.00 21.84
N ALA A 68 -4.71 -23.79 22.70
CA ALA A 68 -3.47 -24.49 22.41
C ALA A 68 -3.72 -25.95 22.03
N SER A 69 -4.98 -26.37 21.92
CA SER A 69 -5.33 -27.70 21.43
C SER A 69 -4.73 -27.93 20.03
N PRO A 70 -4.23 -29.15 19.73
CA PRO A 70 -3.77 -29.49 18.40
C PRO A 70 -4.90 -29.30 17.38
N VAL A 71 -4.59 -28.69 16.25
CA VAL A 71 -5.55 -28.56 15.14
C VAL A 71 -5.94 -29.95 14.67
N ALA A 72 -7.24 -30.27 14.72
CA ALA A 72 -7.76 -31.49 14.13
C ALA A 72 -7.68 -31.41 12.59
N PRO A 73 -7.25 -32.49 11.90
CA PRO A 73 -7.21 -32.51 10.44
C PRO A 73 -8.63 -32.37 9.87
N ALA A 74 -8.76 -31.63 8.78
CA ALA A 74 -10.02 -31.57 8.05
C ALA A 74 -10.35 -32.96 7.47
N SER A 75 -11.55 -33.47 7.77
CA SER A 75 -12.08 -34.68 7.14
C SER A 75 -12.67 -34.32 5.78
N PHE A 76 -12.13 -34.90 4.72
CA PHE A 76 -12.68 -34.80 3.37
C PHE A 76 -13.25 -36.17 3.00
N ASP A 77 -14.41 -36.53 3.54
CA ASP A 77 -15.14 -37.68 3.01
C ASP A 77 -15.68 -37.31 1.62
N SER A 78 -15.39 -38.18 0.65
CA SER A 78 -15.83 -38.10 -0.75
C SER A 78 -17.09 -38.92 -0.99
#